data_AF-A0A2V6A4T4-F1
#
_entry.id   AF-A0A2V6A4T4-F1
#
_cell.length_a   1.000
_cell.length_b   1.000
_cell.length_c   1.000
_cell.angle_alpha   90.00
_cell.angle_beta   90.00
_cell.angle_gamma   90.00
#
_symmetry.space_group_name_H-M   'P 1'
#
loop_
_entity.id
_entity.type
_entity.pdbx_description
1 polymer ?
#
loop_
_entity_poly.entity_id
_entity_poly.type
_entity_poly.pdbx_seq_one_letter_code
_entity_poly.pdbx_strand_id
1 'polypeptide(L)'
;MKSFKLLSGSVSTVILISTLAHADVVTDWNNSALNAIRAGSTAPPIASRSLAILHASIYDAVNGIARTYEPYLVQSAVPAGASREAAASAAAHEALVNLFPAAASSFDALHAAILAGIPNGPQKVAGIV
;
A
#
# COMPACT_ATOMS: atom_id res chain seq x y z
N MET A 1 51.37 -46.20 -15.34
CA MET A 1 51.14 -44.99 -14.52
C MET A 1 49.82 -44.36 -14.95
N LYS A 2 49.02 -43.91 -13.98
CA LYS A 2 47.56 -43.77 -14.04
C LYS A 2 47.07 -42.56 -14.85
N SER A 3 45.90 -42.77 -15.45
CA SER A 3 44.97 -41.87 -16.15
C SER A 3 44.63 -40.54 -15.46
N PHE A 4 44.29 -39.51 -16.25
CA PHE A 4 43.36 -38.45 -15.83
C PHE A 4 42.42 -38.08 -16.99
N LYS A 5 41.17 -38.56 -16.92
CA LYS A 5 40.05 -38.09 -17.74
C LYS A 5 39.47 -36.85 -17.05
N LEU A 6 39.35 -35.75 -17.79
CA LEU A 6 38.70 -34.52 -17.33
C LEU A 6 37.20 -34.79 -17.16
N LEU A 7 36.70 -34.75 -15.93
CA LEU A 7 35.26 -34.74 -15.65
C LEU A 7 34.73 -33.33 -15.91
N SER A 8 33.82 -33.20 -16.88
CA SER A 8 32.98 -32.03 -17.08
C SER A 8 31.96 -31.95 -15.94
N GLY A 9 32.21 -31.09 -14.95
CA GLY A 9 31.24 -30.82 -13.88
C GLY A 9 30.18 -29.82 -14.36
N SER A 10 28.94 -30.28 -14.53
CA SER A 10 27.80 -29.37 -14.71
C SER A 10 27.53 -28.63 -13.41
N VAL A 11 27.70 -27.31 -13.43
CA VAL A 11 27.26 -26.41 -12.35
C VAL A 11 25.76 -26.19 -12.54
N SER A 12 24.93 -26.86 -11.73
CA SER A 12 23.50 -26.59 -11.67
C SER A 12 23.25 -25.31 -10.88
N THR A 13 22.88 -24.22 -11.55
CA THR A 13 22.47 -22.97 -10.93
C THR A 13 21.06 -23.14 -10.33
N VAL A 14 20.95 -23.05 -9.00
CA VAL A 14 19.66 -22.96 -8.32
C VAL A 14 19.18 -21.51 -8.43
N ILE A 15 18.12 -21.27 -9.21
CA ILE A 15 17.44 -19.97 -9.25
C ILE A 15 16.53 -19.90 -8.02
N LEU A 16 16.96 -19.16 -7.00
CA LEU A 16 16.08 -18.72 -5.92
C LEU A 16 15.09 -17.73 -6.51
N ILE A 17 13.85 -18.16 -6.71
CA ILE A 17 12.74 -17.25 -6.99
C ILE A 17 12.47 -16.52 -5.67
N SER A 18 13.15 -15.39 -5.46
CA SER A 18 12.79 -14.45 -4.41
C SER A 18 11.40 -13.92 -4.74
N THR A 19 10.38 -14.40 -4.04
CA THR A 19 9.10 -13.70 -4.03
C THR A 19 9.37 -12.33 -3.43
N LEU A 20 9.20 -11.25 -4.21
CA LEU A 20 9.11 -9.92 -3.62
C LEU A 20 7.97 -9.99 -2.61
N ALA A 21 8.30 -9.88 -1.32
CA ALA A 21 7.29 -9.58 -0.32
C ALA A 21 6.73 -8.20 -0.69
N HIS A 22 5.56 -8.18 -1.34
CA HIS A 22 4.83 -6.94 -1.50
C HIS A 22 4.44 -6.49 -0.10
N ALA A 23 5.00 -5.37 0.35
CA ALA A 23 4.38 -4.62 1.42
C ALA A 23 2.94 -4.36 0.96
N ASP A 24 1.98 -4.78 1.78
CA ASP A 24 0.58 -4.47 1.53
C ASP A 24 0.39 -2.95 1.68
N VAL A 25 -0.45 -2.37 0.81
CA VAL A 25 -0.70 -0.93 0.71
C VAL A 25 -0.99 -0.27 2.06
N VAL A 26 -1.64 -0.98 2.99
CA VAL A 26 -1.97 -0.47 4.32
C VAL A 26 -0.72 -0.30 5.18
N THR A 27 0.26 -1.21 5.04
CA THR A 27 1.53 -1.14 5.77
C THR A 27 2.38 0.04 5.27
N ASP A 28 2.40 0.29 3.96
CA ASP A 28 3.11 1.43 3.38
C ASP A 28 2.55 2.76 3.87
N TRP A 29 1.22 2.92 3.88
CA TRP A 29 0.57 4.11 4.40
C TRP A 29 0.74 4.29 5.90
N ASN A 30 0.69 3.21 6.69
CA ASN A 30 1.00 3.27 8.12
C ASN A 30 2.45 3.76 8.35
N ASN A 31 3.43 3.21 7.62
CA ASN A 31 4.82 3.63 7.75
C ASN A 31 5.01 5.11 7.37
N SER A 32 4.33 5.56 6.31
CA SER A 32 4.36 6.97 5.88
C SER A 32 3.76 7.90 6.94
N ALA A 33 2.62 7.54 7.54
CA ALA A 33 2.02 8.30 8.63
C ALA A 33 2.92 8.35 9.87
N LEU A 34 3.54 7.22 10.25
CA LEU A 34 4.49 7.17 11.36
C LEU A 34 5.73 8.05 11.09
N ASN A 35 6.20 8.13 9.84
CA ASN A 35 7.28 9.03 9.46
C ASN A 35 6.86 10.51 9.63
N ALA A 36 5.67 10.89 9.19
CA ALA A 36 5.15 12.25 9.38
C ALA A 36 4.98 12.61 10.86
N ILE A 37 4.45 11.69 11.67
CA ILE A 37 4.32 11.85 13.13
C ILE A 37 5.67 12.11 13.78
N ARG A 38 6.69 11.32 13.43
CA ARG A 38 8.06 11.47 13.94
C ARG A 38 8.68 12.79 13.50
N ALA A 39 8.58 13.13 12.22
CA ALA A 39 9.13 14.38 11.67
C ALA A 39 8.50 15.62 12.31
N GLY A 40 7.19 15.60 12.55
CA GLY A 40 6.46 16.69 13.18
C GLY A 40 6.50 16.70 14.72
N SER A 41 7.14 15.72 15.36
CA SER A 41 7.07 15.52 16.83
C SER A 41 5.63 15.58 17.36
N THR A 42 4.70 14.95 16.63
CA THR A 42 3.26 15.08 16.89
C THR A 42 2.92 14.54 18.28
N ALA A 43 2.17 15.32 19.08
CA ALA A 43 1.79 14.94 20.43
C ALA A 43 1.02 13.61 20.45
N PRO A 44 1.24 12.71 21.44
CA PRO A 44 0.67 11.36 21.41
C PRO A 44 -0.85 11.27 21.18
N PRO A 45 -1.71 12.09 21.82
CA PRO A 45 -3.15 12.03 21.55
C PRO A 45 -3.53 12.39 20.09
N ILE A 46 -2.81 13.34 19.49
CA ILE A 46 -3.02 13.75 18.11
C ILE A 46 -2.51 12.69 17.15
N ALA A 47 -1.38 12.06 17.46
CA ALA A 47 -0.83 10.95 16.68
C ALA A 47 -1.80 9.76 16.65
N SER A 48 -2.33 9.35 17.82
CA SER A 48 -3.33 8.28 17.91
C SER A 48 -4.61 8.61 17.12
N ARG A 49 -5.12 9.85 17.23
CA ARG A 49 -6.29 10.29 16.45
C ARG A 49 -6.02 10.26 14.95
N SER A 50 -4.84 10.68 14.51
CA SER A 50 -4.48 10.72 13.09
C SER A 50 -4.38 9.32 12.49
N LEU A 51 -3.78 8.37 13.22
CA LEU A 51 -3.74 6.96 12.79
C LEU A 51 -5.14 6.33 12.75
N ALA A 52 -6.02 6.67 13.71
CA ALA A 52 -7.40 6.20 13.70
C ALA A 52 -8.16 6.69 12.46
N ILE A 53 -8.01 7.97 12.10
CA ILE A 53 -8.64 8.54 10.89
C ILE A 53 -8.10 7.85 9.63
N LEU A 54 -6.77 7.72 9.50
CA LEU A 54 -6.15 7.01 8.39
C LEU A 54 -6.73 5.61 8.20
N HIS A 55 -6.73 4.80 9.26
CA HIS A 55 -7.16 3.41 9.15
C HIS A 55 -8.67 3.26 8.97
N ALA A 56 -9.49 4.15 9.55
CA ALA A 56 -10.93 4.18 9.29
C ALA A 56 -11.23 4.53 7.83
N SER A 57 -10.54 5.53 7.26
CA SER A 57 -10.66 5.90 5.85
C SER A 57 -10.29 4.75 4.90
N ILE A 58 -9.17 4.07 5.17
CA ILE A 58 -8.76 2.88 4.40
C ILE A 58 -9.82 1.77 4.52
N TYR A 59 -10.27 1.47 5.74
CA TYR A 59 -11.24 0.42 6.00
C TYR A 59 -12.55 0.66 5.22
N ASP A 60 -13.11 1.87 5.31
CA ASP A 60 -14.36 2.20 4.61
C ASP A 60 -14.21 2.15 3.09
N ALA A 61 -13.10 2.63 2.54
CA ALA A 61 -12.84 2.59 1.10
C ALA A 61 -12.77 1.15 0.58
N VAL A 62 -12.04 0.27 1.27
CA VAL A 62 -11.90 -1.15 0.89
C VAL A 62 -13.21 -1.90 1.10
N ASN A 63 -13.88 -1.67 2.22
CA ASN A 63 -15.12 -2.36 2.56
C ASN A 63 -16.30 -1.90 1.69
N GLY A 64 -16.31 -0.66 1.19
CA GLY A 64 -17.28 -0.21 0.19
C GLY A 64 -17.22 -1.01 -1.13
N ILE A 65 -16.06 -1.57 -1.46
CA ILE A 65 -15.88 -2.47 -2.61
C ILE A 65 -16.23 -3.91 -2.23
N ALA A 66 -15.60 -4.45 -1.19
CA ALA A 66 -15.71 -5.85 -0.80
C ALA A 66 -17.07 -6.22 -0.19
N ARG A 67 -17.66 -5.30 0.57
CA ARG A 67 -18.95 -5.44 1.26
C ARG A 67 -19.06 -6.66 2.16
N THR A 68 -17.93 -7.07 2.75
CA THR A 68 -17.86 -8.23 3.64
C THR A 68 -18.13 -7.88 5.09
N TYR A 69 -18.03 -6.60 5.45
CA TYR A 69 -18.25 -6.08 6.81
C TYR A 69 -19.16 -4.86 6.82
N GLU A 70 -19.57 -4.41 8.00
CA GLU A 70 -20.31 -3.16 8.17
C GLU A 70 -19.36 -1.96 7.99
N PRO A 71 -19.70 -0.97 7.13
CA PRO A 71 -18.93 0.27 7.05
C PRO A 71 -18.91 1.01 8.38
N TYR A 72 -17.79 1.68 8.68
CA TYR A 72 -17.67 2.53 9.87
C TYR A 72 -18.47 3.83 9.71
N LEU A 73 -18.30 4.54 8.59
CA LEU A 73 -18.98 5.80 8.31
C LEU A 73 -19.51 5.90 6.87
N VAL A 74 -18.70 5.53 5.88
CA VAL A 74 -19.02 5.77 4.46
C VAL A 74 -19.62 4.51 3.82
N GLN A 75 -20.90 4.59 3.45
CA GLN A 75 -21.58 3.58 2.64
C GLN A 75 -21.29 3.79 1.15
N SER A 76 -20.03 3.68 0.73
CA SER A 76 -19.70 3.83 -0.69
C SER A 76 -20.05 2.55 -1.45
N ALA A 77 -20.86 2.67 -2.50
CA ALA A 77 -21.23 1.56 -3.39
C ALA A 77 -20.34 1.55 -4.64
N VAL A 78 -19.02 1.55 -4.47
CA VAL A 78 -18.05 1.43 -5.57
C VAL A 78 -18.29 0.10 -6.32
N PRO A 79 -18.16 0.03 -7.65
CA PRO A 79 -18.31 -1.23 -8.38
C PRO A 79 -17.47 -2.34 -7.75
N ALA A 80 -18.05 -3.54 -7.59
CA ALA A 80 -17.35 -4.67 -6.95
C ALA A 80 -16.04 -5.08 -7.65
N GLY A 81 -15.85 -4.66 -8.91
CA GLY A 81 -14.62 -4.86 -9.67
C GLY A 81 -13.55 -3.77 -9.48
N ALA A 82 -13.77 -2.73 -8.69
CA ALA A 82 -12.76 -1.70 -8.45
C ALA A 82 -11.53 -2.28 -7.69
N SER A 83 -10.35 -1.72 -7.95
CA SER A 83 -9.14 -2.11 -7.23
C SER A 83 -9.20 -1.62 -5.79
N ARG A 84 -9.11 -2.56 -4.84
CA ARG A 84 -9.06 -2.26 -3.40
C ARG A 84 -7.77 -1.54 -3.04
N GLU A 85 -6.68 -1.85 -3.72
CA GLU A 85 -5.37 -1.23 -3.51
C GLU A 85 -5.40 0.24 -3.95
N ALA A 86 -6.02 0.54 -5.10
CA ALA A 86 -6.23 1.93 -5.54
C ALA A 86 -7.11 2.71 -4.55
N ALA A 87 -8.20 2.10 -4.07
CA ALA A 87 -9.12 2.72 -3.12
C ALA A 87 -8.51 2.97 -1.74
N ALA A 88 -7.77 1.99 -1.21
CA ALA A 88 -7.00 2.17 0.02
C ALA A 88 -6.00 3.31 -0.13
N SER A 89 -5.31 3.38 -1.28
CA SER A 89 -4.32 4.42 -1.54
C SER A 89 -4.91 5.82 -1.70
N ALA A 90 -6.04 5.95 -2.39
CA ALA A 90 -6.73 7.23 -2.54
C ALA A 90 -7.26 7.75 -1.19
N ALA A 91 -7.92 6.90 -0.42
CA ALA A 91 -8.45 7.28 0.89
C ALA A 91 -7.35 7.63 1.91
N ALA A 92 -6.24 6.88 1.90
CA ALA A 92 -5.09 7.17 2.77
C ALA A 92 -4.40 8.47 2.39
N HIS A 93 -4.21 8.71 1.08
CA HIS A 93 -3.65 9.96 0.56
C HIS A 93 -4.47 11.16 1.01
N GLU A 94 -5.78 11.16 0.73
CA GLU A 94 -6.68 12.25 1.10
C GLU A 94 -6.67 12.50 2.62
N ALA A 95 -6.73 11.45 3.44
CA ALA A 95 -6.67 11.61 4.89
C ALA A 95 -5.36 12.28 5.34
N LEU A 96 -4.21 11.82 4.83
CA LEU A 96 -2.92 12.25 5.33
C LEU A 96 -2.44 13.60 4.78
N VAL A 97 -2.80 13.98 3.54
CA VAL A 97 -2.51 15.34 3.05
C VAL A 97 -3.26 16.40 3.86
N ASN A 98 -4.47 16.07 4.35
CA ASN A 98 -5.25 16.94 5.22
C ASN A 98 -4.73 16.95 6.67
N LEU A 99 -4.30 15.79 7.21
CA LEU A 99 -3.79 15.67 8.59
C LEU A 99 -2.36 16.22 8.75
N PHE A 100 -1.50 16.04 7.74
CA PHE A 100 -0.09 16.43 7.77
C PHE A 100 0.31 17.18 6.49
N PRO A 101 -0.16 18.43 6.26
CA PRO A 101 0.09 19.17 5.03
C PRO A 101 1.58 19.36 4.69
N ALA A 102 2.44 19.46 5.70
CA ALA A 102 3.89 19.59 5.53
C ALA A 102 4.55 18.34 4.89
N ALA A 103 3.88 17.19 4.94
CA ALA A 103 4.33 15.93 4.35
C ALA A 103 3.59 15.58 3.04
N ALA A 104 2.71 16.45 2.54
CA ALA A 104 1.86 16.18 1.38
C ALA A 104 2.63 15.68 0.15
N SER A 105 3.77 16.30 -0.18
CA SER A 105 4.59 15.87 -1.33
C SER A 105 5.11 14.43 -1.21
N SER A 106 5.38 13.95 0.02
CA SER A 106 5.78 12.56 0.25
C SER A 106 4.61 11.59 0.10
N PHE A 107 3.40 12.01 0.48
CA PHE A 107 2.18 11.23 0.28
C PHE A 107 1.77 11.21 -1.19
N ASP A 108 1.90 12.32 -1.91
CA ASP A 108 1.68 12.40 -3.37
C ASP A 108 2.58 11.39 -4.10
N ALA A 109 3.87 11.37 -3.73
CA ALA A 109 4.84 10.45 -4.32
C ALA A 109 4.51 8.98 -4.00
N LEU A 110 4.13 8.68 -2.76
CA LEU A 110 3.72 7.32 -2.37
C LEU A 110 2.45 6.88 -3.11
N HIS A 111 1.44 7.74 -3.16
CA HIS A 111 0.20 7.47 -3.88
C HIS A 111 0.46 7.20 -5.37
N ALA A 112 1.26 8.05 -6.02
CA ALA A 112 1.65 7.86 -7.41
C ALA A 112 2.43 6.55 -7.64
N ALA A 113 3.35 6.19 -6.74
CA ALA A 113 4.11 4.95 -6.83
C ALA A 113 3.22 3.71 -6.70
N ILE A 114 2.28 3.72 -5.74
CA ILE A 114 1.30 2.64 -5.56
C ILE A 114 0.44 2.51 -6.82
N LEU A 115 -0.10 3.62 -7.34
CA LEU A 115 -0.91 3.60 -8.56
C LEU A 115 -0.11 3.11 -9.76
N ALA A 116 1.16 3.46 -9.90
CA ALA A 116 2.01 2.97 -10.98
C ALA A 116 2.20 1.45 -10.95
N GLY A 117 2.12 0.83 -9.77
CA GLY A 117 2.16 -0.63 -9.60
C GLY A 117 0.85 -1.34 -9.98
N ILE A 118 -0.27 -0.62 -10.13
CA ILE A 118 -1.57 -1.18 -10.50
C ILE A 118 -1.75 -1.08 -12.02
N PRO A 119 -2.07 -2.20 -12.71
CA PRO A 119 -2.35 -2.20 -14.15
C PRO A 119 -3.41 -1.15 -14.53
N ASN A 120 -3.17 -0.44 -15.62
CA ASN A 120 -4.12 0.54 -16.13
C ASN A 120 -5.40 -0.17 -16.61
N GLY A 121 -6.55 0.35 -16.20
CA GLY A 121 -7.85 -0.20 -16.55
C GLY A 121 -9.00 0.42 -15.76
N PRO A 122 -10.25 0.10 -16.11
CA PRO A 122 -11.43 0.66 -15.46
C PRO A 122 -11.48 0.32 -13.97
N GLN A 123 -10.92 -0.82 -13.55
CA GLN A 123 -10.85 -1.23 -12.15
C GLN A 123 -10.00 -0.28 -11.30
N LYS A 124 -8.84 0.14 -11.84
CA LYS A 124 -7.95 1.11 -11.19
C LYS A 124 -8.64 2.47 -11.08
N VAL A 125 -9.21 2.95 -12.19
CA VAL A 125 -9.92 4.25 -12.23
C VAL A 125 -11.10 4.25 -11.25
N ALA A 126 -11.91 3.20 -11.24
CA ALA A 126 -13.04 3.08 -10.31
C ALA A 126 -12.62 2.98 -8.84
N GLY A 127 -11.36 2.60 -8.56
CA GLY A 127 -10.79 2.57 -7.22
C GLY A 127 -10.19 3.91 -6.78
N ILE A 128 -9.91 4.84 -7.69
CA ILE A 128 -9.45 6.19 -7.32
C ILE A 128 -10.71 7.03 -7.07
N VAL A 129 -11.18 7.02 -5.82
CA VAL A 129 -12.36 7.77 -5.35
C VAL A 129 -11.99 9.15 -4.85
#